data_AF-A0A7Y9R199-F1
#
_entry.id   AF-A0A7Y9R199-F1
#
_cell.length_a   1.000
_cell.length_b   1.000
_cell.length_c   1.000
_cell.angle_alpha   90.00
_cell.angle_beta   90.00
_cell.angle_gamma   90.00
#
_symmetry.space_group_name_H-M   'P 1'
#
loop_
_entity.id
_entity.type
_entity.pdbx_description
1 polymer ?
#
loop_
_entity_poly.entity_id
_entity_poly.type
_entity_poly.pdbx_seq_one_letter_code
_entity_poly.pdbx_strand_id
1 'polypeptide(L)'
;MSAKKTDLVKHLARKLDGKMKTAGVPPRFAQGSADANAAARRVERAENAAPKLVSVACRLPADLVNQMRERALTQEGGVNAIVALALAQWLETAPAA
;
A
#
# COMPACT_ATOMS: atom_id res chain seq x y z
N MET A 1 -7.89 13.91 28.27
CA MET A 1 -8.13 12.99 29.41
C MET A 1 -6.80 12.66 30.05
N SER A 2 -6.53 13.23 31.22
CA SER A 2 -5.28 13.07 31.96
C SER A 2 -5.06 11.59 32.33
N ALA A 3 -3.87 11.04 32.03
CA ALA A 3 -3.57 9.64 32.30
C ALA A 3 -3.64 9.38 33.81
N LYS A 4 -4.50 8.45 34.22
CA LYS A 4 -4.63 8.04 35.63
C LYS A 4 -3.27 7.51 36.09
N LYS A 5 -2.87 7.78 37.34
CA LYS A 5 -1.56 7.38 37.90
C LYS A 5 -1.22 5.90 37.68
N THR A 6 -2.22 5.03 37.65
CA THR A 6 -2.09 3.59 37.38
C THR A 6 -1.67 3.29 35.94
N ASP A 7 -2.13 4.07 34.96
CA ASP A 7 -1.77 3.93 33.55
C ASP A 7 -0.30 4.33 33.32
N LEU A 8 0.15 5.38 34.01
CA LEU A 8 1.56 5.80 33.98
C LEU A 8 2.50 4.70 34.51
N VAL A 9 2.11 4.05 35.62
CA VAL A 9 2.87 2.94 36.21
C VAL A 9 2.89 1.73 35.28
N LYS A 10 1.77 1.40 34.63
CA LYS A 10 1.72 0.33 33.62
C LYS A 10 2.62 0.64 32.43
N HIS A 11 2.62 1.88 31.96
CA HIS A 11 3.50 2.32 30.88
C HIS A 11 4.98 2.22 31.27
N LEU A 12 5.33 2.56 32.51
CA LEU A 12 6.69 2.50 33.02
C LEU A 12 7.15 1.05 33.17
N ALA A 13 6.30 0.17 33.71
CA ALA A 13 6.54 -1.27 33.77
C ALA A 13 6.77 -1.87 32.37
N ARG A 14 5.94 -1.49 31.39
CA ARG A 14 6.09 -1.95 29.99
C ARG A 14 7.41 -1.49 29.36
N LYS A 15 7.87 -0.28 29.67
CA LYS A 15 9.16 0.24 29.21
C LYS A 15 10.35 -0.48 29.86
N LEU A 16 10.27 -0.79 31.16
CA LEU A 16 11.31 -1.54 31.85
C LEU A 16 11.43 -2.96 31.33
N ASP A 17 10.31 -3.66 31.15
CA ASP A 17 10.28 -5.01 30.61
C ASP A 17 10.83 -5.06 29.17
N GLY A 18 10.47 -4.07 28.33
CA GLY A 18 11.07 -3.91 27.01
C GLY A 18 12.59 -3.72 27.05
N LYS A 19 13.10 -2.86 27.95
CA LYS A 19 14.54 -2.64 28.12
C LYS A 19 15.29 -3.88 28.60
N MET A 20 14.71 -4.64 29.54
CA MET A 20 15.32 -5.90 30.03
C MET A 20 15.39 -6.95 28.92
N LYS A 21 14.37 -7.04 28.07
CA LYS A 21 14.35 -7.94 26.90
C LYS A 21 15.35 -7.54 25.82
N THR A 22 15.57 -6.24 25.63
CA THR A 22 16.52 -5.72 24.62
C THR A 22 17.97 -5.67 25.13
N ALA A 23 18.21 -5.62 26.45
CA ALA A 23 19.55 -5.51 27.03
C ALA A 23 20.48 -6.69 26.68
N GLY A 24 19.92 -7.87 26.36
CA GLY A 24 20.67 -9.05 25.94
C GLY A 24 21.14 -9.02 24.48
N VAL A 25 20.64 -8.08 23.65
CA VAL A 25 20.99 -7.96 22.24
C VAL A 25 21.82 -6.70 22.05
N PRO A 26 23.16 -6.81 21.89
CA PRO A 26 23.99 -5.65 21.61
C PRO A 26 23.50 -4.90 20.36
N PRO A 27 23.43 -3.55 20.37
CA PRO A 27 22.84 -2.76 19.29
C PRO A 27 23.48 -3.02 17.92
N ARG A 28 24.75 -3.44 17.92
CA ARG A 28 25.51 -3.91 16.75
C ARG A 28 24.88 -5.10 16.00
N PHE A 29 24.07 -5.94 16.65
CA PHE A 29 23.40 -7.07 16.00
C PHE A 29 22.04 -6.68 15.36
N ALA A 30 21.43 -5.59 15.80
CA ALA A 30 20.14 -5.12 15.27
C ALA A 30 20.28 -3.96 14.26
N GLN A 31 21.35 -3.16 14.35
CA GLN A 31 21.58 -2.00 13.48
C GLN A 31 21.80 -2.40 12.01
N GLY A 32 22.53 -3.48 11.74
CA GLY A 32 22.78 -3.94 10.37
C GLY A 32 21.54 -4.49 9.64
N SER A 33 20.57 -5.02 10.39
CA SER A 33 19.36 -5.62 9.81
C SER A 33 18.19 -4.63 9.71
N ALA A 34 18.03 -3.74 10.69
CA ALA A 34 16.93 -2.77 10.72
C ALA A 34 17.13 -1.62 9.72
N ASP A 35 18.34 -1.07 9.61
CA ASP A 35 18.62 0.02 8.67
C ASP A 35 18.76 -0.46 7.22
N ALA A 36 19.32 -1.66 6.99
CA ALA A 36 19.36 -2.26 5.67
C ALA A 36 17.96 -2.65 5.17
N ASN A 37 17.09 -3.21 6.03
CA ASN A 37 15.70 -3.48 5.67
C ASN A 37 14.87 -2.19 5.52
N ALA A 38 15.11 -1.17 6.35
CA ALA A 38 14.38 0.10 6.23
C ALA A 38 14.79 0.88 4.99
N ALA A 39 16.08 0.87 4.62
CA ALA A 39 16.57 1.45 3.38
C ALA A 39 16.06 0.69 2.15
N ALA A 40 16.13 -0.65 2.14
CA ALA A 40 15.59 -1.48 1.06
C ALA A 40 14.07 -1.28 0.87
N ARG A 41 13.28 -1.31 1.96
CA ARG A 41 11.83 -1.06 1.90
C ARG A 41 11.46 0.37 1.46
N ARG A 42 12.34 1.35 1.70
CA ARG A 42 12.13 2.74 1.27
C ARG A 42 12.42 2.93 -0.22
N VAL A 43 13.45 2.26 -0.74
CA VAL A 43 13.81 2.29 -2.16
C VAL A 43 12.74 1.58 -3.00
N GLU A 44 12.29 0.39 -2.58
CA GLU A 44 11.19 -0.31 -3.25
C GLU A 44 9.88 0.51 -3.29
N ARG A 45 9.65 1.32 -2.26
CA ARG A 45 8.46 2.18 -2.16
C ARG A 45 8.54 3.44 -3.04
N ALA A 46 9.74 3.88 -3.39
CA ALA A 46 9.96 5.03 -4.25
C ALA A 46 9.81 4.66 -5.74
N GLU A 47 10.26 3.47 -6.12
CA GLU A 47 10.18 2.97 -7.51
C GLU A 47 8.78 2.45 -7.86
N ASN A 48 8.02 1.97 -6.87
CA ASN A 48 6.61 1.62 -7.01
C ASN A 48 5.66 2.77 -6.65
N ALA A 49 6.10 4.02 -6.83
CA ALA A 49 5.19 5.16 -6.91
C ALA A 49 4.39 5.04 -8.23
N ALA A 50 3.55 4.01 -8.31
CA ALA A 50 2.55 3.84 -9.35
C ALA A 50 1.83 5.19 -9.52
N PRO A 51 1.55 5.62 -10.77
CA PRO A 51 0.84 6.86 -11.03
C PRO A 51 -0.37 6.92 -10.11
N LYS A 52 -0.62 8.08 -9.50
CA LYS A 52 -1.60 8.30 -8.42
C LYS A 52 -3.00 7.87 -8.87
N LEU A 53 -3.27 6.56 -8.82
CA LEU A 53 -4.48 5.94 -9.36
C LEU A 53 -5.64 6.37 -8.46
N VAL A 54 -6.68 6.91 -9.08
CA VAL A 54 -7.93 7.26 -8.40
C VAL A 54 -8.88 6.09 -8.53
N SER A 55 -9.39 5.59 -7.40
CA SER A 55 -10.39 4.52 -7.41
C SER A 55 -11.72 5.07 -7.92
N VAL A 56 -12.18 4.57 -9.06
CA VAL A 56 -13.50 4.89 -9.62
C VAL A 56 -14.40 3.68 -9.44
N ALA A 57 -15.55 3.86 -8.80
CA ALA A 57 -16.56 2.83 -8.65
C ALA A 57 -17.72 3.10 -9.63
N CYS A 58 -17.78 2.33 -10.72
CA CYS A 58 -18.87 2.37 -11.69
C CYS A 58 -19.69 1.08 -11.59
N ARG A 59 -21.01 1.18 -11.76
CA ARG A 59 -21.88 0.01 -11.91
C ARG A 59 -22.00 -0.32 -13.40
N LEU A 60 -21.49 -1.47 -13.80
CA LEU A 60 -21.58 -1.97 -15.17
C LEU A 60 -22.44 -3.24 -15.23
N PRO A 61 -23.06 -3.54 -16.39
CA PRO A 61 -23.78 -4.80 -16.61
C PRO A 61 -22.85 -6.01 -16.45
N ALA A 62 -23.38 -7.11 -15.92
CA ALA A 62 -22.60 -8.31 -15.61
C ALA A 62 -21.88 -8.91 -16.84
N ASP A 63 -22.58 -8.94 -17.98
CA ASP A 63 -22.04 -9.50 -19.23
C ASP A 63 -20.84 -8.71 -19.75
N LEU A 64 -20.89 -7.39 -19.61
CA LEU A 64 -19.78 -6.51 -20.03
C LEU A 64 -18.56 -6.74 -19.14
N VAL A 65 -18.75 -6.87 -17.83
CA VAL A 65 -17.65 -7.13 -16.90
C VAL A 65 -17.00 -8.49 -17.19
N ASN A 66 -17.78 -9.50 -17.57
CA ASN A 66 -17.23 -10.81 -17.93
C ASN A 66 -16.37 -10.74 -19.21
N GLN A 67 -16.87 -10.08 -20.25
CA GLN A 67 -16.09 -9.88 -21.49
C GLN A 67 -14.80 -9.09 -21.23
N MET A 68 -14.84 -8.09 -20.34
CA MET A 68 -13.65 -7.34 -19.93
C MET A 68 -12.65 -8.21 -19.18
N ARG A 69 -13.12 -9.10 -18.29
CA ARG A 69 -12.26 -10.05 -17.56
C ARG A 69 -11.58 -11.03 -18.51
N GLU A 70 -12.30 -11.59 -19.47
CA GLU A 70 -11.74 -12.50 -20.48
C GLU A 70 -10.64 -11.83 -21.29
N ARG A 71 -10.86 -10.59 -21.74
CA ARG A 71 -9.86 -9.80 -22.46
C ARG A 71 -8.69 -9.38 -21.58
N ALA A 72 -8.89 -9.22 -20.27
CA ALA A 72 -7.83 -8.86 -19.33
C ALA A 72 -6.83 -9.99 -19.10
N LEU A 73 -7.18 -11.24 -19.40
CA LEU A 73 -6.27 -12.38 -19.25
C LEU A 73 -5.07 -12.31 -20.21
N THR A 74 -5.22 -11.61 -21.34
CA THR A 74 -4.19 -11.54 -22.39
C THR A 74 -3.44 -10.22 -22.42
N GLN A 75 -3.77 -9.26 -21.54
CA GLN A 75 -3.19 -7.91 -21.57
C GLN A 75 -2.38 -7.59 -20.31
N GLU A 76 -1.17 -7.06 -20.53
CA GLU A 76 -0.33 -6.52 -19.46
C GLU A 76 -1.04 -5.31 -18.81
N GLY A 77 -1.21 -5.33 -17.49
CA GLY A 77 -1.98 -4.33 -16.74
C GLY A 77 -3.46 -4.67 -16.52
N GLY A 78 -3.93 -5.82 -17.03
CA GLY A 78 -5.22 -6.42 -16.67
C GLY A 78 -6.44 -5.55 -16.97
N VAL A 79 -7.45 -5.62 -16.10
CA VAL A 79 -8.74 -4.92 -16.30
C VAL A 79 -8.55 -3.39 -16.33
N ASN A 80 -7.65 -2.84 -15.51
CA ASN A 80 -7.43 -1.40 -15.43
C ASN A 80 -6.86 -0.83 -16.74
N ALA A 81 -5.95 -1.55 -17.40
CA ALA A 81 -5.39 -1.14 -18.69
C ALA A 81 -6.45 -1.10 -19.79
N ILE A 82 -7.32 -2.11 -19.84
CA ILE A 82 -8.43 -2.16 -20.80
C ILE A 82 -9.41 -1.01 -20.58
N VAL A 83 -9.77 -0.74 -19.32
CA VAL A 83 -10.64 0.39 -18.97
C VAL A 83 -10.01 1.71 -19.40
N ALA A 84 -8.72 1.92 -19.13
CA ALA A 84 -8.02 3.14 -19.50
C ALA A 84 -7.99 3.36 -21.02
N LEU A 85 -7.67 2.32 -21.79
CA LEU A 85 -7.67 2.37 -23.26
C LEU A 85 -9.07 2.67 -23.81
N ALA A 86 -10.10 1.96 -23.34
CA ALA A 86 -11.47 2.17 -23.78
C ALA A 86 -11.97 3.59 -23.51
N LEU A 87 -11.65 4.14 -22.33
CA LEU A 87 -12.00 5.52 -21.96
C LEU A 87 -11.23 6.55 -22.79
N ALA A 88 -9.93 6.36 -23.02
CA ALA A 88 -9.12 7.25 -23.85
C ALA A 88 -9.66 7.29 -25.30
N GLN A 89 -9.90 6.13 -25.89
CA GLN A 89 -10.45 6.02 -27.23
C GLN A 89 -11.82 6.68 -27.34
N TRP A 90 -12.69 6.48 -26.34
CA TRP A 90 -14.00 7.10 -26.30
C TRP A 90 -13.93 8.62 -26.17
N LEU A 91 -13.02 9.16 -25.35
CA LEU A 91 -12.82 10.62 -25.21
C LEU A 91 -12.27 11.25 -26.50
N GLU A 92 -11.44 10.53 -27.25
CA GLU A 92 -10.95 11.00 -28.57
C GLU A 92 -12.05 10.98 -29.64
N THR A 93 -12.97 10.02 -29.58
CA THR A 93 -14.07 9.90 -30.56
C THR A 93 -15.31 10.69 -30.19
N ALA A 94 -15.51 11.03 -28.92
CA ALA A 94 -16.61 11.85 -28.48
C ALA A 94 -16.32 13.31 -28.88
N PRO A 95 -17.07 13.91 -29.83
CA PRO A 95 -17.02 15.35 -29.98
C PRO A 95 -17.48 15.96 -28.65
N ALA A 96 -16.68 16.88 -28.11
CA ALA A 96 -17.08 17.69 -26.97
C ALA A 96 -18.46 18.30 -27.28
N ALA A 97 -19.48 17.89 -26.51
CA ALA A 97 -20.81 18.47 -26.56
C ALA A 97 -20.79 19.88 -25.97
#